data_AF-A0A9Q4FT27-F1
#
_entry.id   AF-A0A9Q4FT27-F1
#
_cell.length_a   1.000
_cell.length_b   1.000
_cell.length_c   1.000
_cell.angle_alpha   90.00
_cell.angle_beta   90.00
_cell.angle_gamma   90.00
#
_symmetry.space_group_name_H-M   'P 1'
#
loop_
_entity.id
_entity.type
_entity.pdbx_description
1 polymer ?
#
loop_
_entity_poly.entity_id
_entity_poly.type
_entity_poly.pdbx_seq_one_letter_code
_entity_poly.pdbx_strand_id
1 'polypeptide(L)'
;MRFGRSTLFAFLLASVSTSVLAQDWVAERLRGGVMLFEQGTWVAVERGDVVLDGQKIRTSGDGRVELVRGQERIALAGNTEISIRDAGDQKMTSVMQTLGSVTIEAERRNVQHFSVQTPVLAAVVKGTQFTVTYRDGQARVDVDRGIVQVQDDGHDMVVDVTPGQSAAASRTAPVDVTGRGSDKIVYLIEGSVVPAAARDAVLSGALAATDALAAVKDGAVPNAHAGGRGDGVGAEVRASNGSNGGNGAAVGASVSHGSSSAGGSGSGVSVSVGAGRSDTNSNAGAEERNTPVSVEVDHGVVAVDVDVDVGKAPSLQVGLGR
;
A
#
# COMPACT_ATOMS: atom_id res chain seq x y z
N MET A 1 -59.20 68.06 -20.70
CA MET A 1 -58.55 66.89 -21.35
C MET A 1 -57.09 66.88 -20.88
N ARG A 2 -56.72 65.92 -20.02
CA ARG A 2 -55.45 65.93 -19.28
C ARG A 2 -54.44 65.02 -19.98
N PHE A 3 -53.33 65.59 -20.44
CA PHE A 3 -52.11 64.88 -20.79
C PHE A 3 -51.41 64.39 -19.52
N GLY A 4 -50.86 63.17 -19.53
CA GLY A 4 -50.28 62.55 -18.33
C GLY A 4 -49.31 61.39 -18.59
N ARG A 5 -48.21 61.69 -19.30
CA ARG A 5 -46.84 61.14 -19.19
C ARG A 5 -46.67 59.65 -18.80
N SER A 6 -46.35 58.84 -19.81
CA SER A 6 -45.77 57.50 -19.63
C SER A 6 -44.36 57.63 -19.06
N THR A 7 -44.09 57.01 -17.91
CA THR A 7 -42.76 56.95 -17.30
C THR A 7 -42.30 55.49 -17.32
N LEU A 8 -41.43 55.17 -18.26
CA LEU A 8 -40.81 53.85 -18.41
C LEU A 8 -39.74 53.71 -17.32
N PHE A 9 -39.94 52.81 -16.34
CA PHE A 9 -38.95 52.50 -15.32
C PHE A 9 -38.18 51.25 -15.75
N ALA A 10 -37.01 51.44 -16.34
CA ALA A 10 -36.11 50.35 -16.71
C ALA A 10 -35.37 49.87 -15.46
N PHE A 11 -35.78 48.72 -14.93
CA PHE A 11 -35.11 48.05 -13.81
C PHE A 11 -33.87 47.32 -14.33
N LEU A 12 -32.71 47.97 -14.22
CA LEU A 12 -31.42 47.41 -14.58
C LEU A 12 -31.03 46.34 -13.54
N LEU A 13 -31.27 45.07 -13.86
CA LEU A 13 -30.75 43.92 -13.12
C LEU A 13 -29.21 43.90 -13.25
N ALA A 14 -28.51 44.51 -12.30
CA ALA A 14 -27.08 44.30 -12.13
C ALA A 14 -26.87 42.89 -11.56
N SER A 15 -26.56 41.93 -12.43
CA SER A 15 -25.99 40.64 -12.03
C SER A 15 -24.68 40.91 -11.29
N VAL A 16 -24.72 40.89 -9.96
CA VAL A 16 -23.53 40.78 -9.14
C VAL A 16 -23.03 39.34 -9.30
N SER A 17 -22.16 39.13 -10.29
CA SER A 17 -21.39 37.90 -10.41
C SER A 17 -20.50 37.80 -9.17
N THR A 18 -20.96 37.11 -8.13
CA THR A 18 -20.08 36.71 -7.03
C THR A 18 -19.13 35.67 -7.58
N SER A 19 -17.95 36.14 -8.02
CA SER A 19 -16.80 35.28 -8.27
C SER A 19 -16.57 34.46 -7.02
N VAL A 20 -16.76 33.14 -7.10
CA VAL A 20 -16.26 32.23 -6.08
C VAL A 20 -14.73 32.24 -6.26
N LEU A 21 -14.08 33.23 -5.66
CA LEU A 21 -12.63 33.24 -5.56
C LEU A 21 -12.25 32.05 -4.69
N ALA A 22 -11.22 31.31 -5.09
CA ALA A 22 -10.54 30.40 -4.18
C ALA A 22 -10.22 31.22 -2.94
N GLN A 23 -10.83 30.88 -1.80
CA GLN A 23 -10.55 31.57 -0.55
C GLN A 23 -9.10 31.24 -0.18
N ASP A 24 -8.35 32.19 0.35
CA ASP A 24 -7.00 31.89 0.81
C ASP A 24 -7.04 31.29 2.22
N TRP A 25 -5.97 30.59 2.60
CA TRP A 25 -5.81 30.10 3.97
C TRP A 25 -5.38 31.25 4.88
N VAL A 26 -6.12 31.47 5.97
CA VAL A 26 -5.86 32.58 6.90
C VAL A 26 -5.53 32.04 8.29
N ALA A 27 -4.50 32.60 8.94
CA ALA A 27 -4.19 32.29 10.32
C ALA A 27 -5.23 32.93 11.28
N GLU A 28 -6.23 32.15 11.70
CA GLU A 28 -7.30 32.63 12.59
C GLU A 28 -6.86 32.62 14.06
N ARG A 29 -6.19 31.55 14.49
CA ARG A 29 -5.71 31.40 15.87
C ARG A 29 -4.26 30.97 15.86
N LEU A 30 -3.46 31.58 16.71
CA LEU A 30 -2.07 31.19 16.91
C LEU A 30 -1.60 31.51 18.33
N ARG A 31 -0.57 30.78 18.78
CA ARG A 31 0.17 31.03 20.03
C ARG A 31 1.58 30.47 19.89
N GLY A 32 2.51 30.99 20.69
CA GLY A 32 3.92 30.58 20.63
C GLY A 32 4.59 30.96 19.32
N GLY A 33 5.72 30.32 18.99
CA GLY A 33 6.43 30.58 17.75
C GLY A 33 5.76 29.96 16.53
N VAL A 34 5.30 30.78 15.58
CA VAL A 34 4.76 30.37 14.27
C VAL A 34 5.46 31.21 13.20
N MET A 35 6.02 30.53 12.19
CA MET A 35 6.80 31.20 11.14
C MET A 35 6.35 30.74 9.76
N LEU A 36 6.28 31.69 8.82
CA LEU A 36 5.98 31.47 7.40
C LEU A 36 7.26 31.72 6.59
N PHE A 37 7.48 30.91 5.55
CA PHE A 37 8.63 31.07 4.68
C PHE A 37 8.27 31.97 3.50
N GLU A 38 8.87 33.16 3.47
CA GLU A 38 8.62 34.18 2.48
C GLU A 38 9.95 34.72 1.94
N GLN A 39 10.06 34.82 0.61
CA GLN A 39 11.21 35.45 -0.07
C GLN A 39 12.58 34.94 0.42
N GLY A 40 12.67 33.65 0.79
CA GLY A 40 13.91 33.02 1.26
C GLY A 40 14.18 33.14 2.76
N THR A 41 13.29 33.76 3.54
CA THR A 41 13.43 33.96 4.99
C THR A 41 12.20 33.47 5.75
N TRP A 42 12.40 33.07 7.00
CA TRP A 42 11.31 32.77 7.93
C TRP A 42 10.86 34.05 8.65
N VAL A 43 9.60 34.42 8.48
CA VAL A 43 8.97 35.59 9.10
C VAL A 43 7.92 35.11 10.11
N ALA A 44 7.75 35.84 11.21
CA ALA A 44 6.73 35.50 12.22
C ALA A 44 5.32 35.72 11.65
N VAL A 45 4.40 34.82 11.97
CA VAL A 45 3.00 34.89 11.55
C VAL A 45 2.16 35.60 12.60
N GLU A 46 1.37 36.55 12.17
CA GLU A 46 0.34 37.23 12.95
C GLU A 46 -1.06 36.75 12.59
N ARG A 47 -2.03 37.03 13.47
CA ARG A 47 -3.42 36.66 13.23
C ARG A 47 -3.94 37.47 12.05
N GLY A 48 -4.56 36.80 11.09
CA GLY A 48 -5.08 37.41 9.87
C GLY A 48 -4.11 37.32 8.69
N ASP A 49 -2.88 36.88 8.90
CA ASP A 49 -1.94 36.64 7.82
C ASP A 49 -2.44 35.52 6.90
N VAL A 50 -2.16 35.70 5.62
CA VAL A 50 -2.56 34.78 4.55
C VAL A 50 -1.42 33.83 4.24
N VAL A 51 -1.72 32.53 4.15
CA VAL A 51 -0.82 31.50 3.66
C VAL A 51 -1.16 31.21 2.20
N LEU A 52 -0.30 31.69 1.31
CA LEU A 52 -0.41 31.51 -0.13
C LEU A 52 -0.06 30.07 -0.54
N ASP A 53 -0.54 29.70 -1.73
CA ASP A 53 -0.23 28.43 -2.37
C ASP A 53 1.29 28.17 -2.42
N GLY A 54 1.70 26.98 -1.97
CA GLY A 54 3.09 26.54 -1.93
C GLY A 54 3.95 27.11 -0.81
N GLN A 55 3.45 28.06 0.00
CA GLN A 55 4.22 28.58 1.13
C GLN A 55 4.40 27.51 2.21
N LYS A 56 5.58 27.56 2.87
CA LYS A 56 5.90 26.70 4.00
C LYS A 56 5.59 27.41 5.30
N ILE A 57 4.94 26.73 6.22
CA ILE A 57 4.67 27.22 7.57
C ILE A 57 5.23 26.21 8.58
N ARG A 58 5.82 26.73 9.66
CA ARG A 58 6.34 25.91 10.76
C ARG A 58 5.96 26.46 12.11
N THR A 59 5.93 25.57 13.10
CA THR A 59 5.65 25.89 14.50
C THR A 59 6.81 25.41 15.39
N SER A 60 7.16 26.23 16.37
CA SER A 60 8.06 25.85 17.47
C SER A 60 7.37 24.86 18.42
N GLY A 61 8.07 24.34 19.43
CA GLY A 61 7.48 23.36 20.37
C GLY A 61 6.25 23.87 21.15
N ASP A 62 6.26 25.15 21.53
CA ASP A 62 5.15 25.89 22.13
C ASP A 62 4.16 26.45 21.09
N GLY A 63 4.58 26.49 19.82
CA GLY A 63 3.83 27.02 18.69
C GLY A 63 2.57 26.22 18.37
N ARG A 64 1.46 26.90 18.08
CA ARG A 64 0.24 26.32 17.51
C ARG A 64 -0.36 27.33 16.55
N VAL A 65 -0.94 26.87 15.44
CA VAL A 65 -1.70 27.71 14.52
C VAL A 65 -2.89 26.95 13.96
N GLU A 66 -4.02 27.62 13.81
CA GLU A 66 -5.23 27.17 13.13
C GLU A 66 -5.40 28.04 11.89
N LEU A 67 -5.25 27.42 10.72
CA LEU A 67 -5.49 28.01 9.42
C LEU A 67 -6.92 27.68 9.00
N VAL A 68 -7.63 28.67 8.46
CA VAL A 68 -9.02 28.49 8.05
C VAL A 68 -9.25 29.00 6.64
N ARG A 69 -10.14 28.29 5.96
CA ARG A 69 -10.65 28.67 4.64
C ARG A 69 -12.10 28.20 4.50
N GLY A 70 -13.04 29.13 4.59
CA GLY A 70 -14.47 28.80 4.57
C GLY A 70 -14.86 27.88 5.72
N GLN A 71 -15.20 26.63 5.41
CA GLN A 71 -15.55 25.59 6.39
C GLN A 71 -14.39 24.64 6.71
N GLU A 72 -13.27 24.76 5.99
CA GLU A 72 -12.12 23.88 6.15
C GLU A 72 -11.14 24.45 7.16
N ARG A 73 -10.52 23.59 7.97
CA ARG A 73 -9.51 23.96 8.98
C ARG A 73 -8.30 23.06 8.92
N ILE A 74 -7.13 23.66 9.12
CA ILE A 74 -5.84 22.98 9.29
C ILE A 74 -5.23 23.48 10.59
N ALA A 75 -5.15 22.61 11.60
CA ALA A 75 -4.53 22.94 12.88
C ALA A 75 -3.17 22.26 13.00
N LEU A 76 -2.13 23.05 13.28
CA LEU A 76 -0.76 22.58 13.47
C LEU A 76 -0.46 22.50 14.96
N ALA A 77 -0.02 21.32 15.40
CA ALA A 77 0.58 21.14 16.71
C ALA A 77 2.01 21.74 16.74
N GLY A 78 2.64 21.78 17.90
CA GLY A 78 4.03 22.24 18.02
C GLY A 78 5.02 21.27 17.40
N ASN A 79 6.16 21.80 16.98
CA ASN A 79 7.16 21.09 16.18
C ASN A 79 6.49 20.46 14.96
N THR A 80 5.89 21.30 14.11
CA THR A 80 5.23 20.89 12.86
C THR A 80 5.67 21.79 11.73
N GLU A 81 5.96 21.19 10.57
CA GLU A 81 6.26 21.91 9.34
C GLU A 81 5.44 21.32 8.18
N ILE A 82 4.74 22.20 7.46
CA ILE A 82 3.95 21.84 6.27
C ILE A 82 4.16 22.85 5.14
N SER A 83 3.76 22.48 3.94
CA SER A 83 3.33 23.41 2.90
C SER A 83 1.95 23.06 2.40
N ILE A 84 1.13 24.06 2.10
CA ILE A 84 -0.21 23.84 1.53
C ILE A 84 -0.13 24.06 0.03
N ARG A 85 -0.73 23.14 -0.75
CA ARG A 85 -0.93 23.32 -2.17
C ARG A 85 -2.39 23.26 -2.55
N ASP A 86 -2.83 24.22 -3.34
CA ASP A 86 -4.18 24.30 -3.88
C ASP A 86 -4.13 24.12 -5.40
N ALA A 87 -4.50 22.92 -5.85
CA ALA A 87 -4.65 22.66 -7.28
C ALA A 87 -5.91 23.37 -7.78
N GLY A 88 -5.74 24.60 -8.28
CA GLY A 88 -6.82 25.52 -8.66
C GLY A 88 -7.92 24.87 -9.50
N ASP A 89 -7.54 24.16 -10.57
CA ASP A 89 -8.51 23.54 -11.50
C ASP A 89 -9.16 22.27 -10.94
N GLN A 90 -8.49 21.57 -10.01
CA GLN A 90 -8.95 20.30 -9.45
C GLN A 90 -9.71 20.45 -8.13
N LYS A 91 -9.81 21.67 -7.57
CA LYS A 91 -10.41 21.96 -6.26
C LYS A 91 -9.88 21.02 -5.16
N MET A 92 -8.61 20.64 -5.27
CA MET A 92 -7.94 19.71 -4.37
C MET A 92 -6.90 20.46 -3.56
N THR A 93 -6.97 20.34 -2.24
CA THR A 93 -5.96 20.85 -1.32
C THR A 93 -5.08 19.73 -0.83
N SER A 94 -3.77 19.92 -0.94
CA SER A 94 -2.77 18.96 -0.51
C SER A 94 -1.87 19.61 0.54
N VAL A 95 -1.92 19.09 1.75
CA VAL A 95 -1.03 19.48 2.84
C VAL A 95 0.18 18.56 2.81
N MET A 96 1.32 19.07 2.37
CA MET A 96 2.58 18.32 2.39
C MET A 96 3.23 18.52 3.76
N GLN A 97 3.29 17.47 4.56
CA GLN A 97 3.78 17.49 5.94
C GLN A 97 5.19 16.87 6.00
N THR A 98 6.16 17.66 6.46
CA THR A 98 7.55 17.22 6.61
C THR A 98 7.81 16.62 7.99
N LEU A 99 7.12 17.11 9.02
CA LEU A 99 7.22 16.63 10.41
C LEU A 99 6.06 17.18 11.25
N GLY A 100 5.80 16.53 12.39
CA GLY A 100 4.91 17.05 13.42
C GLY A 100 3.53 16.43 13.42
N SER A 101 2.52 17.18 13.83
CA SER A 101 1.13 16.72 13.89
C SER A 101 0.18 17.77 13.36
N VAL A 102 -0.70 17.36 12.45
CA VAL A 102 -1.65 18.20 11.74
C VAL A 102 -3.04 17.60 11.90
N THR A 103 -3.99 18.39 12.39
CA THR A 103 -5.40 18.02 12.43
C THR A 103 -6.13 18.72 11.30
N ILE A 104 -6.89 17.95 10.53
CA ILE A 104 -7.70 18.43 9.41
C ILE A 104 -9.17 18.34 9.77
N GLU A 105 -9.91 19.41 9.50
CA GLU A 105 -11.37 19.39 9.40
C GLU A 105 -11.73 19.78 7.96
N ALA A 106 -12.05 18.79 7.13
CA ALA A 106 -12.41 19.00 5.74
C ALA A 106 -13.94 19.15 5.59
N GLU A 107 -14.36 20.03 4.69
CA GLU A 107 -15.78 20.20 4.36
C GLU A 107 -16.36 18.89 3.77
N ARG A 108 -17.62 18.59 4.03
CA ARG A 108 -18.26 17.44 3.40
C ARG A 108 -18.59 17.74 1.94
N ARG A 109 -17.93 17.01 1.03
CA ARG A 109 -18.19 17.06 -0.43
C ARG A 109 -18.40 15.67 -1.02
N ASN A 110 -18.99 15.63 -2.22
CA ASN A 110 -19.23 14.37 -2.94
C ASN A 110 -17.97 13.80 -3.62
N VAL A 111 -16.91 14.59 -3.70
CA VAL A 111 -15.61 14.23 -4.29
C VAL A 111 -14.50 14.42 -3.27
N GLN A 112 -13.41 13.68 -3.46
CA GLN A 112 -12.17 13.92 -2.73
C GLN A 112 -11.65 15.31 -3.11
N HIS A 113 -11.26 16.09 -2.12
CA HIS A 113 -10.84 17.48 -2.29
C HIS A 113 -9.79 17.91 -1.27
N PHE A 114 -9.35 16.99 -0.42
CA PHE A 114 -8.35 17.26 0.59
C PHE A 114 -7.44 16.05 0.75
N SER A 115 -6.13 16.29 0.87
CA SER A 115 -5.16 15.27 1.22
C SER A 115 -4.10 15.81 2.17
N VAL A 116 -3.55 14.92 2.98
CA VAL A 116 -2.31 15.14 3.73
C VAL A 116 -1.29 14.13 3.24
N GLN A 117 -0.13 14.62 2.80
CA GLN A 117 0.95 13.79 2.29
C GLN A 117 2.12 13.88 3.23
N THR A 118 2.63 12.73 3.64
CA THR A 118 3.86 12.58 4.40
C THR A 118 4.89 11.85 3.52
N PRO A 119 6.15 11.71 3.94
CA PRO A 119 7.14 10.96 3.18
C PRO A 119 6.87 9.45 3.03
N VAL A 120 5.87 8.88 3.71
CA VAL A 120 5.58 7.44 3.70
C VAL A 120 4.12 7.09 3.46
N LEU A 121 3.19 8.05 3.60
CA LEU A 121 1.78 7.83 3.35
C LEU A 121 1.08 9.09 2.86
N ALA A 122 0.00 8.90 2.10
CA ALA A 122 -0.99 9.91 1.76
C ALA A 122 -2.37 9.57 2.38
N ALA A 123 -2.97 10.52 3.06
CA ALA A 123 -4.33 10.43 3.60
C ALA A 123 -5.27 11.30 2.76
N VAL A 124 -6.21 10.69 2.05
CA VAL A 124 -7.12 11.35 1.10
C VAL A 124 -8.56 11.26 1.58
N VAL A 125 -9.30 12.37 1.51
CA VAL A 125 -10.59 12.47 2.20
C VAL A 125 -11.67 13.22 1.44
N LYS A 126 -12.92 12.94 1.86
CA LYS A 126 -14.13 13.67 1.51
C LYS A 126 -14.97 13.95 2.78
N GLY A 127 -14.73 15.08 3.45
CA GLY A 127 -15.51 15.46 4.63
C GLY A 127 -15.20 14.64 5.87
N THR A 128 -14.05 14.88 6.47
CA THR A 128 -13.52 14.12 7.60
C THR A 128 -12.94 15.04 8.65
N GLN A 129 -12.81 14.47 9.85
CA GLN A 129 -11.96 15.02 10.89
C GLN A 129 -10.95 13.95 11.29
N PHE A 130 -9.67 14.26 11.15
CA PHE A 130 -8.60 13.32 11.39
C PHE A 130 -7.31 14.05 11.73
N THR A 131 -6.40 13.35 12.38
CA THR A 131 -5.07 13.86 12.73
C THR A 131 -4.00 13.00 12.07
N VAL A 132 -3.04 13.64 11.42
CA VAL A 132 -1.86 13.00 10.84
C VAL A 132 -0.63 13.42 11.63
N THR A 133 0.06 12.43 12.17
CA THR A 133 1.33 12.63 12.89
C THR A 133 2.45 11.97 12.11
N TYR A 134 3.50 12.72 11.78
CA TYR A 134 4.71 12.19 11.16
C TYR A 134 5.94 12.54 12.00
N ARG A 135 6.55 11.52 12.58
CA ARG A 135 7.75 11.63 13.43
C ARG A 135 8.60 10.38 13.29
N ASP A 136 9.92 10.55 13.37
CA ASP A 136 10.88 9.44 13.42
C ASP A 136 10.72 8.43 12.25
N GLY A 137 10.32 8.91 11.07
CA GLY A 137 10.12 8.08 9.88
C GLY A 137 8.83 7.26 9.86
N GLN A 138 7.96 7.44 10.86
CA GLN A 138 6.64 6.81 10.95
C GLN A 138 5.54 7.86 10.79
N ALA A 139 4.55 7.54 9.97
CA ALA A 139 3.32 8.32 9.89
C ALA A 139 2.17 7.53 10.52
N ARG A 140 1.30 8.26 11.23
CA ARG A 140 0.09 7.74 11.86
C ARG A 140 -1.09 8.64 11.54
N VAL A 141 -2.20 8.03 11.17
CA VAL A 141 -3.47 8.69 10.88
C VAL A 141 -4.49 8.21 11.90
N ASP A 142 -5.02 9.12 12.72
CA ASP A 142 -6.08 8.87 13.68
C ASP A 142 -7.39 9.51 13.18
N VAL A 143 -8.47 8.73 13.04
CA VAL A 143 -9.72 9.20 12.44
C VAL A 143 -10.79 9.44 13.51
N ASP A 144 -11.28 10.67 13.60
CA ASP A 144 -12.34 11.08 14.52
C ASP A 144 -13.72 11.03 13.84
N ARG A 145 -13.78 11.38 12.56
CA ARG A 145 -15.04 11.48 11.80
C ARG A 145 -14.85 11.20 10.32
N GLY A 146 -15.81 10.51 9.72
CA GLY A 146 -15.84 10.19 8.30
C GLY A 146 -14.94 9.01 7.96
N ILE A 147 -14.53 8.89 6.70
CA ILE A 147 -13.67 7.81 6.21
C ILE A 147 -12.45 8.44 5.55
N VAL A 148 -11.27 7.99 5.97
CA VAL A 148 -9.99 8.42 5.40
C VAL A 148 -9.40 7.29 4.59
N GLN A 149 -9.16 7.53 3.31
CA GLN A 149 -8.41 6.58 2.49
C GLN A 149 -6.93 6.83 2.74
N VAL A 150 -6.24 5.84 3.31
CA VAL A 150 -4.80 5.89 3.56
C VAL A 150 -4.10 5.07 2.49
N GLN A 151 -3.12 5.68 1.83
CA GLN A 151 -2.27 5.07 0.82
C GLN A 151 -0.85 5.03 1.37
N ASP A 152 -0.27 3.84 1.42
CA ASP A 152 1.13 3.59 1.75
C ASP A 152 1.94 3.60 0.47
N ASP A 153 2.71 4.67 0.29
CA ASP A 153 3.52 4.87 -0.91
C ASP A 153 4.72 3.91 -0.97
N GLY A 154 5.12 3.32 0.16
CA GLY A 154 6.28 2.42 0.24
C GLY A 154 5.96 0.98 -0.12
N HIS A 155 4.70 0.56 0.04
CA HIS A 155 4.27 -0.84 -0.09
C HIS A 155 3.07 -1.03 -1.03
N ASP A 156 2.64 0.02 -1.74
CA ASP A 156 1.50 0.01 -2.67
C ASP A 156 0.19 -0.50 -2.06
N MET A 157 0.02 -0.26 -0.75
CA MET A 157 -1.13 -0.68 0.04
C MET A 157 -2.09 0.48 0.24
N VAL A 158 -3.38 0.21 0.10
CA VAL A 158 -4.44 1.20 0.30
C VAL A 158 -5.51 0.64 1.23
N VAL A 159 -5.98 1.45 2.17
CA VAL A 159 -6.95 1.04 3.18
C VAL A 159 -7.87 2.19 3.57
N ASP A 160 -9.16 1.87 3.77
CA ASP A 160 -10.14 2.83 4.28
C ASP A 160 -10.22 2.76 5.80
N VAL A 161 -9.87 3.86 6.47
CA VAL A 161 -9.84 3.99 7.93
C VAL A 161 -11.08 4.74 8.40
N THR A 162 -11.78 4.15 9.37
CA THR A 162 -13.07 4.65 9.90
C THR A 162 -12.92 5.23 11.31
N PRO A 163 -13.95 5.92 11.86
CA PRO A 163 -13.83 6.60 13.13
C PRO A 163 -13.47 5.67 14.30
N GLY A 164 -12.49 6.08 15.11
CA GLY A 164 -11.96 5.27 16.21
C GLY A 164 -10.95 4.20 15.79
N GLN A 165 -10.57 4.19 14.51
CA GLN A 165 -9.43 3.44 14.00
C GLN A 165 -8.23 4.36 13.76
N SER A 166 -7.06 3.73 13.68
CA SER A 166 -5.82 4.41 13.36
C SER A 166 -4.96 3.57 12.43
N ALA A 167 -4.46 4.18 11.36
CA ALA A 167 -3.49 3.56 10.46
C ALA A 167 -2.09 4.07 10.78
N ALA A 168 -1.10 3.19 10.76
CA ALA A 168 0.30 3.56 10.90
C ALA A 168 1.14 2.89 9.80
N ALA A 169 2.04 3.65 9.20
CA ALA A 169 2.96 3.17 8.16
C ALA A 169 4.35 3.77 8.37
N SER A 170 5.37 3.08 7.90
CA SER A 170 6.74 3.58 7.87
C SER A 170 7.47 3.08 6.63
N ARG A 171 8.71 3.50 6.43
CA ARG A 171 9.54 2.97 5.33
C ARG A 171 9.85 1.47 5.45
N THR A 172 9.75 0.90 6.66
CA THR A 172 10.15 -0.48 6.94
C THR A 172 8.98 -1.38 7.29
N ALA A 173 7.80 -0.81 7.52
CA ALA A 173 6.61 -1.53 7.92
C ALA A 173 5.43 -1.06 7.07
N PRO A 174 4.69 -1.99 6.45
CA PRO A 174 3.50 -1.66 5.69
C PRO A 174 2.43 -1.04 6.58
N VAL A 175 1.49 -0.34 5.96
CA VAL A 175 0.33 0.21 6.66
C VAL A 175 -0.44 -0.87 7.41
N ASP A 176 -0.57 -0.67 8.71
CA ASP A 176 -1.39 -1.48 9.59
C ASP A 176 -2.45 -0.63 10.29
N VAL A 177 -3.65 -1.19 10.45
CA VAL A 177 -4.79 -0.52 11.04
C VAL A 177 -5.17 -1.15 12.37
N THR A 178 -5.24 -0.31 13.38
CA THR A 178 -5.60 -0.67 14.75
C THR A 178 -6.89 0.03 15.18
N GLY A 179 -7.50 -0.43 16.27
CA GLY A 179 -8.71 0.16 16.83
C GLY A 179 -9.95 -0.72 16.64
N ARG A 180 -11.13 -0.18 16.97
CA ARG A 180 -12.37 -0.97 16.96
C ARG A 180 -12.72 -1.38 15.52
N GLY A 181 -12.93 -2.68 15.31
CA GLY A 181 -13.37 -3.21 14.01
C GLY A 181 -12.27 -3.33 12.96
N SER A 182 -10.99 -3.16 13.34
CA SER A 182 -9.88 -3.31 12.39
C SER A 182 -9.68 -4.76 11.92
N ASP A 183 -10.25 -5.74 12.60
CA ASP A 183 -10.27 -7.16 12.22
C ASP A 183 -10.97 -7.42 10.87
N LYS A 184 -11.90 -6.53 10.49
CA LYS A 184 -12.72 -6.65 9.27
C LYS A 184 -12.26 -5.75 8.13
N ILE A 185 -11.13 -5.09 8.31
CA ILE A 185 -10.66 -4.11 7.34
C ILE A 185 -10.15 -4.79 6.07
N VAL A 186 -10.43 -4.16 4.93
CA VAL A 186 -10.04 -4.64 3.62
C VAL A 186 -8.90 -3.77 3.12
N TYR A 187 -7.80 -4.42 2.74
CA TYR A 187 -6.68 -3.78 2.09
C TYR A 187 -6.75 -4.01 0.59
N LEU A 188 -6.32 -3.01 -0.16
CA LEU A 188 -6.10 -3.08 -1.58
C LEU A 188 -4.60 -3.02 -1.83
N ILE A 189 -4.09 -3.88 -2.71
CA ILE A 189 -2.73 -3.82 -3.23
C ILE A 189 -2.84 -3.59 -4.73
N GLU A 190 -2.22 -2.52 -5.25
CA GLU A 190 -2.38 -2.08 -6.65
C GLU A 190 -3.85 -2.02 -7.10
N GLY A 191 -4.75 -1.57 -6.21
CA GLY A 191 -6.20 -1.47 -6.48
C GLY A 191 -6.97 -2.79 -6.47
N SER A 192 -6.31 -3.92 -6.18
CA SER A 192 -6.96 -5.23 -6.06
C SER A 192 -7.18 -5.60 -4.60
N VAL A 193 -8.37 -6.09 -4.27
CA VAL A 193 -8.69 -6.57 -2.92
C VAL A 193 -7.87 -7.83 -2.62
N VAL A 194 -7.12 -7.80 -1.52
CA VAL A 194 -6.35 -8.96 -1.05
C VAL A 194 -7.05 -9.70 0.09
N PRO A 195 -7.11 -11.04 0.08
CA PRO A 195 -7.62 -11.85 1.18
C PRO A 195 -6.79 -11.66 2.46
N ALA A 196 -7.43 -11.91 3.61
CA ALA A 196 -6.82 -11.74 4.93
C ALA A 196 -5.46 -12.45 5.09
N ALA A 197 -5.31 -13.67 4.56
CA ALA A 197 -4.05 -14.41 4.71
C ALA A 197 -2.87 -13.79 3.92
N ALA A 198 -3.16 -13.21 2.74
CA ALA A 198 -2.16 -12.49 1.95
C ALA A 198 -1.75 -11.18 2.63
N ARG A 199 -2.74 -10.45 3.16
CA ARG A 199 -2.50 -9.29 4.03
C ARG A 199 -1.62 -9.67 5.23
N ASP A 200 -1.97 -10.72 5.97
CA ASP A 200 -1.27 -11.08 7.21
C ASP A 200 0.19 -11.45 6.92
N ALA A 201 0.47 -12.08 5.78
CA ALA A 201 1.83 -12.36 5.32
C ALA A 201 2.63 -11.10 4.96
N VAL A 202 1.99 -10.08 4.38
CA VAL A 202 2.63 -8.78 4.10
C VAL A 202 2.91 -8.05 5.42
N LEU A 203 1.93 -7.99 6.32
CA LEU A 203 2.07 -7.36 7.64
C LEU A 203 3.14 -8.04 8.50
N SER A 204 3.30 -9.36 8.40
CA SER A 204 4.35 -10.09 9.10
C SER A 204 5.73 -10.00 8.44
N GLY A 205 5.83 -9.34 7.28
CA GLY A 205 7.07 -9.29 6.48
C GLY A 205 7.46 -10.62 5.84
N ALA A 206 6.54 -11.59 5.77
CA ALA A 206 6.78 -12.88 5.15
C ALA A 206 6.70 -12.83 3.62
N LEU A 207 5.96 -11.87 3.06
CA LEU A 207 5.80 -11.65 1.62
C LEU A 207 5.81 -10.16 1.29
N ALA A 208 6.33 -9.79 0.12
CA ALA A 208 6.15 -8.45 -0.42
C ALA A 208 4.70 -8.26 -0.93
N ALA A 209 4.22 -7.02 -0.96
CA ALA A 209 2.88 -6.70 -1.42
C ALA A 209 2.62 -7.17 -2.87
N THR A 210 3.60 -6.98 -3.77
CA THR A 210 3.55 -7.43 -5.17
C THR A 210 3.39 -8.94 -5.28
N ASP A 211 4.11 -9.70 -4.46
CA ASP A 211 4.09 -11.16 -4.46
C ASP A 211 2.78 -11.69 -3.86
N ALA A 212 2.29 -11.04 -2.81
CA ALA A 212 0.99 -11.33 -2.24
C ALA A 212 -0.13 -11.11 -3.27
N LEU A 213 -0.03 -10.05 -4.08
CA LEU A 213 -0.98 -9.80 -5.16
C LEU A 213 -0.89 -10.84 -6.28
N ALA A 214 0.33 -11.23 -6.68
CA ALA A 214 0.54 -12.30 -7.67
C ALA A 214 -0.09 -13.62 -7.21
N ALA A 215 0.14 -14.01 -5.95
CA ALA A 215 -0.46 -15.20 -5.37
C ALA A 215 -2.01 -15.16 -5.42
N VAL A 216 -2.60 -14.01 -5.11
CA VAL A 216 -4.06 -13.81 -5.19
C VAL A 216 -4.57 -13.90 -6.64
N LYS A 217 -3.87 -13.31 -7.60
CA LYS A 217 -4.22 -13.38 -9.03
C LYS A 217 -4.16 -14.81 -9.58
N ASP A 218 -3.20 -15.61 -9.09
CA ASP A 218 -3.01 -17.01 -9.46
C ASP A 218 -3.95 -17.97 -8.70
N GLY A 219 -4.84 -17.45 -7.84
CA GLY A 219 -5.76 -18.24 -7.03
C GLY A 219 -5.09 -19.00 -5.89
N ALA A 220 -3.81 -18.75 -5.64
CA ALA A 220 -3.08 -19.27 -4.50
C ALA A 220 -3.37 -18.37 -3.28
N VAL A 221 -4.24 -18.83 -2.37
CA VAL A 221 -4.31 -18.21 -1.05
C VAL A 221 -3.04 -18.57 -0.28
N PRO A 222 -2.15 -17.61 0.04
CA PRO A 222 -0.98 -17.90 0.85
C PRO A 222 -1.45 -18.39 2.21
N ASN A 223 -1.08 -19.60 2.60
CA ASN A 223 -1.40 -20.14 3.91
C ASN A 223 -0.42 -19.54 4.93
N ALA A 224 -0.86 -18.54 5.70
CA ALA A 224 -0.05 -17.86 6.71
C ALA A 224 0.33 -18.74 7.94
N HIS A 225 0.08 -20.05 7.89
CA HIS A 225 0.47 -21.03 8.91
C HIS A 225 1.77 -21.79 8.58
N ALA A 226 2.68 -21.23 7.79
CA ALA A 226 4.02 -21.80 7.60
C ALA A 226 4.99 -21.30 8.68
N GLY A 227 4.71 -21.64 9.94
CA GLY A 227 5.70 -21.60 11.02
C GLY A 227 6.70 -22.74 10.85
N GLY A 228 7.51 -22.69 9.80
CA GLY A 228 8.45 -23.74 9.42
C GLY A 228 9.77 -23.14 8.97
N ARG A 229 10.76 -23.20 9.85
CA ARG A 229 12.15 -22.82 9.62
C ARG A 229 12.73 -23.74 8.53
N GLY A 230 12.70 -23.30 7.28
CA GLY A 230 13.27 -24.02 6.16
C GLY A 230 13.26 -23.17 4.90
N ASP A 231 14.44 -22.90 4.34
CA ASP A 231 14.63 -22.27 3.05
C ASP A 231 13.99 -23.14 1.96
N GLY A 232 12.72 -22.90 1.68
CA GLY A 232 11.92 -23.62 0.71
C GLY A 232 10.62 -22.87 0.47
N VAL A 233 10.58 -22.12 -0.64
CA VAL A 233 9.36 -21.46 -1.12
C VAL A 233 8.44 -22.55 -1.67
N GLY A 234 7.67 -23.21 -0.80
CA GLY A 234 6.64 -24.15 -1.19
C GLY A 234 5.40 -23.40 -1.64
N ALA A 235 5.27 -23.13 -2.94
CA ALA A 235 4.01 -22.71 -3.52
C ALA A 235 3.05 -23.91 -3.56
N GLU A 236 2.14 -24.01 -2.59
CA GLU A 236 0.99 -24.88 -2.72
C GLU A 236 0.01 -24.27 -3.73
N VAL A 237 0.26 -24.49 -5.03
CA VAL A 237 -0.70 -24.16 -6.09
C VAL A 237 -1.83 -25.18 -6.01
N ARG A 238 -2.89 -24.84 -5.25
CA ARG A 238 -4.17 -25.52 -5.37
C ARG A 238 -4.81 -25.06 -6.67
N ALA A 239 -4.58 -25.78 -7.76
CA ALA A 239 -5.34 -25.59 -8.99
C ALA A 239 -6.80 -25.98 -8.73
N SER A 240 -7.61 -25.03 -8.26
CA SER A 240 -9.06 -25.19 -8.20
C SER A 240 -9.60 -25.09 -9.63
N ASN A 241 -9.56 -26.21 -10.37
CA ASN A 241 -10.36 -26.32 -11.58
C ASN A 241 -11.83 -26.35 -11.13
N GLY A 242 -12.55 -25.26 -11.41
CA GLY A 242 -13.93 -25.08 -10.97
C GLY A 242 -14.82 -26.22 -11.46
N SER A 243 -15.41 -26.94 -10.52
CA SER A 243 -16.67 -27.65 -10.71
C SER A 243 -17.33 -27.81 -9.34
N ASN A 244 -18.49 -27.16 -9.19
CA ASN A 244 -19.39 -27.39 -8.07
C ASN A 244 -19.69 -28.89 -7.95
N GLY A 245 -19.33 -29.48 -6.81
CA GLY A 245 -19.76 -30.82 -6.41
C GLY A 245 -19.01 -31.97 -7.09
N GLY A 246 -18.15 -32.65 -6.32
CA GLY A 246 -17.61 -33.96 -6.68
C GLY A 246 -16.09 -34.05 -6.54
N ASN A 247 -15.63 -34.96 -5.68
CA ASN A 247 -14.26 -35.42 -5.48
C ASN A 247 -13.27 -35.05 -6.60
N GLY A 248 -12.50 -33.98 -6.39
CA GLY A 248 -11.38 -33.60 -7.25
C GLY A 248 -10.07 -34.13 -6.67
N ALA A 249 -9.30 -34.86 -7.49
CA ALA A 249 -7.94 -35.27 -7.16
C ALA A 249 -7.05 -34.02 -6.98
N ALA A 250 -6.44 -33.86 -5.81
CA ALA A 250 -5.46 -32.80 -5.56
C ALA A 250 -4.17 -33.13 -6.34
N VAL A 251 -3.82 -32.28 -7.31
CA VAL A 251 -2.52 -32.35 -7.99
C VAL A 251 -1.63 -31.29 -7.33
N GLY A 252 -0.68 -31.72 -6.50
CA GLY A 252 0.32 -30.84 -5.89
C GLY A 252 1.61 -30.86 -6.71
N ALA A 253 2.03 -29.71 -7.22
CA ALA A 253 3.36 -29.56 -7.81
C ALA A 253 4.25 -28.83 -6.81
N SER A 254 5.28 -29.50 -6.28
CA SER A 254 6.27 -28.90 -5.39
C SER A 254 7.57 -28.66 -6.16
N VAL A 255 8.08 -27.44 -6.18
CA VAL A 255 9.42 -27.15 -6.72
C VAL A 255 10.37 -26.97 -5.54
N SER A 256 11.14 -28.01 -5.21
CA SER A 256 12.13 -27.96 -4.14
C SER A 256 13.52 -27.59 -4.69
N HIS A 257 14.12 -26.52 -4.17
CA HIS A 257 15.55 -26.26 -4.35
C HIS A 257 16.31 -27.05 -3.27
N GLY A 258 16.92 -28.17 -3.64
CA GLY A 258 17.77 -28.93 -2.72
C GLY A 258 19.15 -28.29 -2.60
N SER A 259 19.49 -27.73 -1.45
CA SER A 259 20.90 -27.50 -1.11
C SER A 259 21.53 -28.83 -0.68
N SER A 260 22.21 -29.52 -1.60
CA SER A 260 22.97 -30.72 -1.28
C SER A 260 24.34 -30.32 -0.68
N SER A 261 24.61 -30.74 0.56
CA SER A 261 25.95 -30.67 1.15
C SER A 261 26.81 -31.84 0.63
N ALA A 262 27.00 -31.93 -0.69
CA ALA A 262 28.00 -32.77 -1.35
C ALA A 262 27.99 -32.48 -2.87
N GLY A 263 28.84 -31.55 -3.32
CA GLY A 263 29.51 -31.57 -4.64
C GLY A 263 28.71 -31.72 -5.95
N GLY A 264 27.39 -31.60 -5.97
CA GLY A 264 26.58 -31.78 -7.18
C GLY A 264 25.55 -30.68 -7.38
N SER A 265 25.77 -29.80 -8.36
CA SER A 265 24.78 -28.83 -8.83
C SER A 265 23.73 -29.52 -9.69
N GLY A 266 22.62 -29.95 -9.10
CA GLY A 266 21.46 -30.48 -9.81
C GLY A 266 20.19 -29.76 -9.37
N SER A 267 19.58 -28.99 -10.27
CA SER A 267 18.22 -28.49 -10.09
C SER A 267 17.25 -29.61 -10.46
N GLY A 268 16.65 -30.25 -9.46
CA GLY A 268 15.66 -31.32 -9.67
C GLY A 268 14.23 -30.78 -9.52
N VAL A 269 13.43 -30.87 -10.58
CA VAL A 269 11.99 -30.63 -10.51
C VAL A 269 11.30 -31.95 -10.16
N SER A 270 10.74 -32.05 -8.95
CA SER A 270 9.99 -33.22 -8.49
C SER A 270 8.49 -32.98 -8.61
N VAL A 271 7.83 -33.61 -9.59
CA VAL A 271 6.36 -33.58 -9.73
C VAL A 271 5.79 -34.79 -9.00
N SER A 272 5.10 -34.58 -7.88
CA SER A 272 4.43 -35.65 -7.13
C SER A 272 2.92 -35.62 -7.40
N VAL A 273 2.43 -36.55 -8.22
CA VAL A 273 0.98 -36.71 -8.45
C VAL A 273 0.43 -37.72 -7.44
N GLY A 274 -0.02 -37.23 -6.29
CA GLY A 274 -0.71 -38.03 -5.29
C GLY A 274 -2.22 -37.97 -5.48
N ALA A 275 -2.85 -39.08 -5.89
CA ALA A 275 -4.31 -39.21 -5.76
C ALA A 275 -4.65 -39.37 -4.27
N GLY A 276 -4.89 -38.27 -3.57
CA GLY A 276 -5.29 -38.29 -2.17
C GLY A 276 -6.62 -39.03 -2.01
N ARG A 277 -6.58 -40.26 -1.48
CA ARG A 277 -7.77 -40.92 -0.93
C ARG A 277 -8.18 -40.14 0.31
N SER A 278 -9.21 -39.32 0.16
CA SER A 278 -9.93 -38.75 1.30
C SER A 278 -10.74 -39.89 1.91
N ASP A 279 -10.51 -40.18 3.20
CA ASP A 279 -11.29 -41.11 4.00
C ASP A 279 -12.77 -40.69 4.00
N THR A 280 -13.51 -41.17 3.00
CA THR A 280 -14.97 -41.10 2.97
C THR A 280 -15.47 -42.50 3.26
N ASN A 281 -16.09 -42.66 4.43
CA ASN A 281 -16.80 -43.85 4.86
C ASN A 281 -17.83 -44.26 3.80
N SER A 282 -17.43 -45.13 2.87
CA SER A 282 -18.28 -45.72 1.85
C SER A 282 -18.02 -47.22 1.84
N ASN A 283 -18.92 -47.95 2.47
CA ASN A 283 -19.02 -49.40 2.39
C ASN A 283 -19.35 -49.79 0.93
N ALA A 284 -18.33 -50.05 0.12
CA ALA A 284 -18.47 -50.67 -1.18
C ALA A 284 -17.22 -51.51 -1.47
N GLY A 285 -17.37 -52.83 -1.42
CA GLY A 285 -16.31 -53.78 -1.76
C GLY A 285 -15.87 -53.62 -3.22
N ALA A 286 -14.59 -53.37 -3.43
CA ALA A 286 -13.95 -53.44 -4.74
C ALA A 286 -12.53 -54.00 -4.58
N GLU A 287 -12.24 -55.07 -5.32
CA GLU A 287 -10.97 -55.78 -5.33
C GLU A 287 -9.80 -54.88 -5.77
N GLU A 288 -8.67 -54.95 -5.04
CA GLU A 288 -7.43 -54.28 -5.40
C GLU A 288 -6.78 -54.92 -6.63
N ARG A 289 -6.63 -54.17 -7.73
CA ARG A 289 -5.65 -54.46 -8.78
C ARG A 289 -4.64 -53.31 -8.82
N ASN A 290 -3.47 -53.55 -8.23
CA ASN A 290 -2.33 -52.65 -8.25
C ASN A 290 -1.54 -52.89 -9.54
N THR A 291 -1.65 -52.00 -10.54
CA THR A 291 -0.75 -51.98 -11.70
C THR A 291 0.08 -50.70 -11.68
N PRO A 292 1.39 -50.75 -11.38
CA PRO A 292 2.23 -49.56 -11.46
C PRO A 292 2.42 -49.16 -12.93
N VAL A 293 2.16 -47.89 -13.23
CA VAL A 293 2.50 -47.26 -14.51
C VAL A 293 3.87 -46.58 -14.34
N SER A 294 4.89 -47.11 -14.99
CA SER A 294 6.21 -46.46 -15.09
C SER A 294 6.19 -45.46 -16.24
N VAL A 295 6.48 -44.19 -15.96
CA VAL A 295 6.73 -43.17 -16.99
C VAL A 295 8.23 -43.04 -17.16
N GLU A 296 8.74 -43.44 -18.34
CA GLU A 296 10.14 -43.30 -18.71
C GLU A 296 10.34 -41.93 -19.38
N VAL A 297 11.19 -41.07 -18.79
CA VAL A 297 11.56 -39.78 -19.38
C VAL A 297 12.83 -39.99 -20.20
N ASP A 298 12.72 -39.88 -21.52
CA ASP A 298 13.86 -39.94 -22.43
C ASP A 298 14.71 -38.67 -22.28
N HIS A 299 15.89 -38.81 -21.68
CA HIS A 299 16.89 -37.76 -21.67
C HIS A 299 17.70 -37.85 -22.96
N GLY A 300 17.26 -37.12 -23.99
CA GLY A 300 18.01 -36.96 -25.23
C GLY A 300 19.41 -36.40 -24.96
N VAL A 301 20.43 -37.26 -25.00
CA VAL A 301 21.83 -36.89 -24.91
C VAL A 301 22.24 -36.24 -26.23
N VAL A 302 22.53 -34.94 -26.22
CA VAL A 302 23.23 -34.28 -27.33
C VAL A 302 24.69 -34.73 -27.26
N ALA A 303 25.08 -35.64 -28.15
CA ALA A 303 26.47 -36.03 -28.31
C ALA A 303 27.28 -34.84 -28.88
N VAL A 304 28.23 -34.33 -28.09
CA VAL A 304 29.31 -33.47 -28.58
C VAL A 304 30.47 -34.40 -28.90
N ASP A 305 30.79 -34.54 -30.19
CA ASP A 305 31.97 -35.28 -30.64
C ASP A 305 33.22 -34.48 -30.21
N VAL A 306 34.01 -35.03 -29.29
CA VAL A 306 35.30 -34.50 -28.89
C VAL A 306 36.36 -35.42 -29.47
N ASP A 307 37.00 -34.97 -30.54
CA ASP A 307 38.15 -35.65 -31.13
C ASP A 307 39.34 -35.54 -30.17
N VAL A 308 39.80 -36.67 -29.63
CA VAL A 308 40.95 -36.77 -28.73
C VAL A 308 42.11 -37.40 -29.50
N ASP A 309 43.09 -36.60 -29.86
CA ASP A 309 44.36 -37.07 -30.45
C ASP A 309 45.21 -37.75 -29.35
N VAL A 310 45.46 -39.05 -29.51
CA VAL A 310 46.21 -39.88 -28.57
C VAL A 310 47.67 -39.98 -29.03
N GLY A 311 48.50 -39.07 -28.53
CA GLY A 311 49.93 -39.01 -28.82
C GLY A 311 50.84 -39.09 -27.59
N LYS A 312 51.34 -40.30 -27.30
CA LYS A 312 52.59 -40.65 -26.59
C LYS A 312 52.60 -40.75 -25.05
N ALA A 313 53.11 -41.89 -24.59
CA ALA A 313 53.15 -42.46 -23.24
C ALA A 313 54.09 -41.72 -22.23
N PRO A 314 53.98 -42.02 -20.92
CA PRO A 314 54.53 -41.20 -19.84
C PRO A 314 55.95 -41.60 -19.41
N SER A 315 56.72 -40.65 -18.89
CA SER A 315 57.94 -40.92 -18.11
C SER A 315 57.84 -40.27 -16.74
N LEU A 316 57.79 -41.10 -15.70
CA LEU A 316 58.00 -40.76 -14.29
C LEU A 316 59.39 -40.12 -14.09
N GLN A 317 59.46 -39.04 -13.30
CA GLN A 317 60.62 -38.84 -12.42
C GLN A 317 60.25 -38.03 -11.17
N VAL A 318 60.55 -38.66 -10.03
CA VAL A 318 60.46 -38.17 -8.66
C VAL A 318 61.67 -37.28 -8.37
N GLY A 319 61.47 -36.16 -7.67
CA GLY A 319 62.54 -35.34 -7.12
C GLY A 319 62.13 -34.68 -5.80
N LEU A 320 62.44 -35.33 -4.68
CA LEU A 320 62.59 -34.69 -3.37
C LEU A 320 64.05 -34.25 -3.24
N GLY A 321 64.28 -32.96 -3.02
CA GLY A 321 65.60 -32.38 -2.75
C GLY A 321 65.46 -31.27 -1.73
N ARG A 322 66.28 -31.37 -0.68
CA ARG A 322 66.30 -30.62 0.59
C ARG A 322 66.22 -29.09 0.49
#